data_AF-A0A0F9ESW1-F1
#
_entry.id   AF-A0A0F9ESW1-F1
#
_cell.length_a   1.000
_cell.length_b   1.000
_cell.length_c   1.000
_cell.angle_alpha   90.00
_cell.angle_beta   90.00
_cell.angle_gamma   90.00
#
_symmetry.space_group_name_H-M   'P 1'
#
loop_
_entity.id
_entity.type
_entity.pdbx_description
1 polymer ?
#
loop_
_entity_poly.entity_id
_entity_poly.type
_entity_poly.pdbx_seq_one_letter_code
_entity_poly.pdbx_strand_id
1 'polypeptide(L)'
;DTGMYRAASNNLQFVTGGGQRLGLTASSFVAPAVYTATSGSAANVYVANGGKLWRSTASSRAYKIDIRPLAKPPIVHASTFRYIPGYVDDDPEGLVMHYGFIAQDVQAALGDGSVTYNEDGSVDDYNWKHIIATLEARIAILEARE
;
A
#
# COMPACT_ATOMS: atom_id res chain seq x y z
N ASP A 1 13.87 11.75 33.58
CA ASP A 1 12.63 11.35 32.87
C ASP A 1 12.65 11.74 31.39
N THR A 2 13.72 12.37 30.91
CA THR A 2 13.89 12.81 29.53
C THR A 2 15.29 12.41 29.06
N GLY A 3 15.40 11.83 27.87
CA GLY A 3 16.68 11.39 27.32
C GLY A 3 16.56 10.24 26.32
N MET A 4 17.71 9.73 25.90
CA MET A 4 17.83 8.53 25.09
C MET A 4 18.29 7.38 25.99
N TYR A 5 17.56 6.26 25.96
CA TYR A 5 17.75 5.13 26.86
C TYR A 5 17.89 3.84 26.08
N ARG A 6 18.84 3.00 26.46
CA ARG A 6 18.75 1.57 26.17
C ARG A 6 17.82 0.95 27.20
N ALA A 7 16.52 0.91 26.91
CA ALA A 7 15.50 0.47 27.86
C ALA A 7 15.58 -1.05 28.15
N ALA A 8 16.08 -1.82 27.19
CA ALA A 8 16.34 -3.26 27.31
C ALA A 8 17.37 -3.72 26.27
N SER A 9 17.67 -5.03 26.22
CA SER A 9 18.43 -5.60 25.10
C SER A 9 17.70 -5.35 23.78
N ASN A 10 18.44 -4.96 22.74
CA ASN A 10 17.91 -4.61 21.42
C ASN A 10 16.76 -3.59 21.45
N ASN A 11 16.75 -2.67 22.43
CA ASN A 11 15.70 -1.67 22.58
C ASN A 11 16.32 -0.30 22.92
N LEU A 12 16.24 0.63 21.97
CA LEU A 12 16.65 2.02 22.12
C LEU A 12 15.41 2.92 22.11
N GLN A 13 15.28 3.81 23.08
CA GLN A 13 14.12 4.67 23.26
C GLN A 13 14.51 6.14 23.42
N PHE A 14 13.66 7.02 22.92
CA PHE A 14 13.67 8.44 23.21
C PHE A 14 12.46 8.75 24.09
N VAL A 15 12.69 9.28 25.28
CA VAL A 15 11.68 9.51 26.31
C VAL A 15 11.67 10.99 26.67
N THR A 16 10.48 11.55 26.88
CA THR A 16 10.32 12.89 27.48
C THR A 16 9.18 12.87 28.48
N GLY A 17 9.41 13.40 29.69
CA GLY A 17 8.43 13.38 30.78
C GLY A 17 7.99 11.96 31.18
N GLY A 18 8.89 10.98 31.08
CA GLY A 18 8.64 9.58 31.44
C GLY A 18 7.89 8.74 30.40
N GLY A 19 7.40 9.34 29.31
CA GLY A 19 6.72 8.62 28.23
C GLY A 19 7.60 8.35 27.01
N GLN A 20 7.50 7.15 26.41
CA GLN A 20 8.17 6.81 25.15
C GLN A 20 7.63 7.69 24.02
N ARG A 21 8.54 8.38 23.32
CA ARG A 21 8.24 9.19 22.13
C ARG A 21 8.59 8.45 20.85
N LEU A 22 9.73 7.76 20.86
CA LEU A 22 10.23 6.91 19.78
C LEU A 22 10.90 5.68 20.39
N GLY A 23 10.75 4.52 19.74
CA GLY A 23 11.40 3.29 20.13
C GLY A 23 11.89 2.52 18.90
N LEU A 24 13.10 2.01 18.97
CA LEU A 24 13.68 1.08 18.00
C LEU A 24 13.94 -0.24 18.72
N THR A 25 13.28 -1.30 18.26
CA THR A 25 13.47 -2.67 18.76
C THR A 25 14.19 -3.53 17.72
N ALA A 26 14.43 -4.80 18.04
CA ALA A 26 14.96 -5.76 17.07
C ALA A 26 14.08 -5.93 15.81
N SER A 27 12.78 -5.68 15.91
CA SER A 27 11.81 -5.96 14.83
C SER A 27 10.90 -4.79 14.46
N SER A 28 11.00 -3.65 15.14
CA SER A 28 10.06 -2.55 14.93
C SER A 28 10.64 -1.18 15.23
N PHE A 29 10.14 -0.18 14.51
CA PHE A 29 10.25 1.23 14.86
C PHE A 29 8.87 1.72 15.29
N VAL A 30 8.74 2.26 16.50
CA VAL A 30 7.46 2.64 17.11
C VAL A 30 7.48 4.10 17.53
N ALA A 31 6.49 4.87 17.06
CA ALA A 31 6.25 6.26 17.43
C ALA A 31 4.81 6.44 17.96
N PRO A 32 4.55 6.22 19.26
CA PRO A 32 3.19 6.11 19.80
C PRO A 32 2.33 7.37 19.59
N ALA A 33 2.93 8.56 19.73
CA ALA A 33 2.22 9.82 19.51
C ALA A 33 1.89 10.09 18.03
N VAL A 34 2.63 9.47 17.09
CA VAL A 34 2.32 9.54 15.66
C VAL A 34 1.16 8.61 15.33
N TYR A 35 1.12 7.41 15.93
CA TYR A 35 0.00 6.47 15.79
C TYR A 35 -1.34 7.11 16.19
N THR A 36 -1.38 7.87 17.28
CA THR A 36 -2.60 8.56 17.73
C THR A 36 -2.96 9.81 16.91
N ALA A 37 -2.08 10.26 16.01
CA ALA A 37 -2.26 11.44 15.17
C ALA A 37 -2.52 11.11 13.70
N THR A 38 -2.57 9.82 13.32
CA THR A 38 -2.91 9.40 11.95
C THR A 38 -4.41 9.17 11.81
N SER A 39 -5.02 9.72 10.76
CA SER A 39 -6.38 9.42 10.33
C SER A 39 -6.41 8.35 9.23
N GLY A 40 -7.60 7.82 8.91
CA GLY A 40 -7.82 6.73 7.94
C GLY A 40 -7.60 7.08 6.46
N SER A 41 -6.62 7.92 6.13
CA SER A 41 -6.18 8.12 4.75
C SER A 41 -5.15 7.05 4.34
N ALA A 42 -5.13 6.70 3.05
CA ALA A 42 -4.24 5.68 2.46
C ALA A 42 -2.81 5.81 2.99
N ALA A 43 -2.17 4.66 3.27
CA ALA A 43 -0.86 4.52 3.94
C ALA A 43 -0.07 5.84 4.05
N ASN A 44 -0.20 6.51 5.20
CA ASN A 44 0.47 7.80 5.45
C ASN A 44 2.00 7.68 5.30
N VAL A 45 2.53 6.46 5.46
CA VAL A 45 3.93 6.09 5.29
C VAL A 45 4.03 4.85 4.40
N TYR A 46 4.75 4.96 3.29
CA TYR A 46 5.21 3.84 2.45
C TYR A 46 6.65 3.49 2.85
N VAL A 47 6.92 2.21 3.12
CA VAL A 47 8.28 1.71 3.37
C VAL A 47 8.81 1.13 2.07
N ALA A 48 9.84 1.78 1.49
CA ALA A 48 10.48 1.29 0.28
C ALA A 48 11.37 0.07 0.57
N ASN A 49 11.69 -0.72 -0.46
CA ASN A 49 12.58 -1.90 -0.38
C ASN A 49 13.94 -1.61 0.32
N GLY A 50 14.44 -0.37 0.26
CA GLY A 50 15.64 0.05 1.01
C GLY A 50 15.42 0.47 2.47
N GLY A 51 14.27 0.17 3.07
CA GLY A 51 13.90 0.57 4.44
C GLY A 51 13.57 2.06 4.61
N LYS A 52 13.47 2.82 3.52
CA LYS A 52 13.19 4.27 3.56
C LYS A 52 11.70 4.52 3.77
N LEU A 53 11.39 5.43 4.69
CA LEU A 53 10.03 5.89 4.95
C LEU A 53 9.68 7.07 4.02
N TRP A 54 8.60 6.94 3.27
CA TRP A 54 8.08 7.98 2.37
C TRP A 54 6.68 8.40 2.78
N ARG A 55 6.41 9.71 2.77
CA ARG A 55 5.06 10.24 2.99
C ARG A 55 4.35 10.51 1.67
N SER A 56 3.05 10.22 1.60
CA SER A 56 2.20 10.63 0.47
C SER A 56 1.88 12.12 0.57
N THR A 57 2.29 12.95 -0.40
CA THR A 57 2.17 14.43 -0.29
C THR A 57 1.41 15.14 -1.41
N ALA A 58 0.96 14.43 -2.44
CA ALA A 58 0.52 15.06 -3.70
C ALA A 58 -0.92 14.70 -4.13
N SER A 59 -1.92 14.94 -3.27
CA SER A 59 -3.34 14.70 -3.61
C SER A 59 -4.07 15.93 -4.15
N SER A 60 -3.57 17.15 -3.94
CA SER A 60 -4.24 18.41 -4.31
C SER A 60 -4.07 18.77 -5.80
N ARG A 61 -4.98 19.60 -6.33
CA ARG A 61 -4.88 20.16 -7.69
C ARG A 61 -3.62 21.01 -7.90
N ALA A 62 -3.04 21.56 -6.83
CA ALA A 62 -1.84 22.39 -6.90
C ALA A 62 -0.59 21.61 -7.36
N TYR A 63 -0.59 20.27 -7.21
CA TYR A 63 0.52 19.40 -7.59
C TYR A 63 0.21 18.49 -8.79
N LYS A 64 -0.93 18.73 -9.48
CA LYS A 64 -1.41 17.89 -10.59
C LYS A 64 -1.70 18.75 -11.80
N ILE A 65 -1.07 18.42 -12.92
CA ILE A 65 -1.35 19.03 -14.22
C ILE A 65 -2.21 18.07 -15.07
N ASP A 66 -2.84 18.62 -16.10
CA ASP A 66 -3.64 17.86 -17.08
C ASP A 66 -4.77 16.98 -16.49
N ILE A 67 -5.54 17.56 -15.57
CA ILE A 67 -6.65 16.85 -14.90
C ILE A 67 -7.84 16.74 -15.86
N ARG A 68 -8.12 15.53 -16.35
CA ARG A 68 -9.24 15.22 -17.25
C ARG A 68 -10.07 14.04 -16.72
N PRO A 69 -11.38 13.96 -17.02
CA PRO A 69 -12.19 12.78 -16.72
C PRO A 69 -11.72 11.53 -17.47
N LEU A 70 -11.90 10.35 -16.87
CA LEU A 70 -11.70 9.06 -17.53
C LEU A 70 -12.95 8.69 -18.34
N ALA A 71 -13.00 9.11 -19.61
CA ALA A 71 -14.19 8.92 -20.45
C ALA A 71 -14.41 7.47 -20.93
N LYS A 72 -13.35 6.67 -21.07
CA LYS A 72 -13.39 5.27 -21.49
C LYS A 72 -12.47 4.44 -20.58
N PRO A 73 -12.85 4.25 -19.30
CA PRO A 73 -12.04 3.49 -18.36
C PRO A 73 -11.86 2.05 -18.85
N PRO A 74 -10.63 1.50 -18.88
CA PRO A 74 -10.40 0.11 -19.22
C PRO A 74 -11.10 -0.85 -18.25
N ILE A 75 -11.28 -2.10 -18.64
CA ILE A 75 -11.89 -3.11 -17.78
C ILE A 75 -10.79 -4.02 -17.25
N VAL A 76 -10.66 -4.07 -15.93
CA VAL A 76 -9.89 -5.10 -15.23
C VAL A 76 -10.86 -6.14 -14.70
N HIS A 77 -10.58 -7.42 -14.95
CA HIS A 77 -11.41 -8.52 -14.50
C HIS A 77 -10.87 -9.07 -13.18
N ALA A 78 -11.75 -9.17 -12.19
CA ALA A 78 -11.44 -9.90 -10.97
C ALA A 78 -11.49 -11.41 -11.26
N SER A 79 -10.57 -12.14 -10.64
CA SER A 79 -10.40 -13.57 -10.77
C SER A 79 -10.44 -14.22 -9.39
N THR A 80 -10.69 -15.53 -9.38
CA THR A 80 -10.46 -16.35 -8.20
C THR A 80 -9.18 -17.15 -8.39
N PHE A 81 -8.40 -17.30 -7.33
CA PHE A 81 -7.12 -17.99 -7.38
C PHE A 81 -6.79 -18.64 -6.04
N ARG A 82 -5.83 -19.54 -6.05
CA ARG A 82 -5.19 -20.09 -4.85
C ARG A 82 -3.72 -19.76 -4.91
N TYR A 83 -3.12 -19.49 -3.76
CA TYR A 83 -1.68 -19.38 -3.68
C TYR A 83 -1.04 -20.76 -3.82
N ILE A 84 0.20 -20.78 -4.31
CA ILE A 84 1.01 -21.99 -4.25
C ILE A 84 1.31 -22.33 -2.78
N PRO A 85 1.43 -23.63 -2.41
CA PRO A 85 1.70 -24.03 -1.04
C PRO A 85 2.93 -23.34 -0.45
N GLY A 86 2.80 -22.88 0.80
CA GLY A 86 3.86 -22.20 1.55
C GLY A 86 4.11 -20.74 1.16
N TYR A 87 3.35 -20.16 0.23
CA TYR A 87 3.49 -18.75 -0.12
C TYR A 87 2.85 -17.80 0.90
N VAL A 88 1.72 -18.20 1.50
CA VAL A 88 1.06 -17.43 2.57
C VAL A 88 1.10 -18.24 3.86
N ASP A 89 1.52 -17.60 4.95
CA ASP A 89 1.71 -18.26 6.25
C ASP A 89 0.41 -18.82 6.85
N ASP A 90 -0.74 -18.22 6.54
CA ASP A 90 -2.06 -18.59 7.06
C ASP A 90 -2.80 -19.65 6.22
N ASP A 91 -2.29 -19.97 5.02
CA ASP A 91 -2.75 -21.06 4.16
C ASP A 91 -1.54 -21.84 3.59
N PRO A 92 -0.81 -22.58 4.44
CA PRO A 92 0.44 -23.23 4.03
C PRO A 92 0.21 -24.33 2.98
N GLU A 93 -1.00 -24.87 2.88
CA GLU A 93 -1.36 -25.91 1.91
C GLU A 93 -1.95 -25.33 0.61
N GLY A 94 -2.21 -24.02 0.54
CA GLY A 94 -2.80 -23.37 -0.63
C GLY A 94 -4.23 -23.84 -0.93
N LEU A 95 -5.01 -24.14 0.10
CA LEU A 95 -6.36 -24.71 -0.04
C LEU A 95 -7.45 -23.64 -0.13
N VAL A 96 -7.17 -22.41 0.30
CA VAL A 96 -8.15 -21.32 0.36
C VAL A 96 -8.31 -20.66 -1.01
N MET A 97 -9.55 -20.53 -1.47
CA MET A 97 -9.88 -19.74 -2.65
C MET A 97 -9.93 -18.25 -2.29
N HIS A 98 -9.10 -17.46 -2.94
CA HIS A 98 -9.07 -16.00 -2.81
C HIS A 98 -9.76 -15.34 -4.00
N TYR A 99 -10.18 -14.10 -3.81
CA TYR A 99 -10.73 -13.21 -4.83
C TYR A 99 -9.79 -12.02 -4.98
N GLY A 100 -9.47 -11.65 -6.21
CA GLY A 100 -8.60 -10.49 -6.46
C GLY A 100 -8.29 -10.31 -7.93
N PHE A 101 -7.11 -9.77 -8.22
CA PHE A 101 -6.65 -9.51 -9.59
C PHE A 101 -5.32 -10.22 -9.82
N ILE A 102 -5.06 -10.56 -11.09
CA ILE A 102 -3.76 -11.05 -11.54
C ILE A 102 -2.98 -9.85 -12.09
N ALA A 103 -1.76 -9.64 -11.61
CA ALA A 103 -0.97 -8.45 -11.93
C ALA A 103 -0.74 -8.29 -13.45
N GLN A 104 -0.50 -9.39 -14.16
CA GLN A 104 -0.32 -9.39 -15.62
C GLN A 104 -1.61 -9.00 -16.37
N ASP A 105 -2.78 -9.40 -15.87
CA ASP A 105 -4.07 -8.97 -16.45
C ASP A 105 -4.31 -7.48 -16.20
N VAL A 106 -3.90 -6.97 -15.04
CA VAL A 106 -3.94 -5.53 -14.73
C VAL A 106 -3.02 -4.77 -15.68
N GLN A 107 -1.79 -5.24 -15.89
CA GLN A 107 -0.85 -4.63 -16.85
C GLN A 107 -1.44 -4.63 -18.26
N ALA A 108 -2.02 -5.73 -18.71
CA ALA A 108 -2.62 -5.83 -20.04
C ALA A 108 -3.77 -4.81 -20.24
N ALA A 109 -4.55 -4.55 -19.20
CA ALA A 109 -5.69 -3.64 -19.25
C ALA A 109 -5.30 -2.16 -19.05
N LEU A 110 -4.34 -1.87 -18.16
CA LEU A 110 -4.04 -0.52 -17.66
C LEU A 110 -2.63 -0.03 -18.04
N GLY A 111 -1.79 -0.88 -18.62
CA GLY A 111 -0.42 -0.57 -19.04
C GLY A 111 0.61 -0.64 -17.91
N ASP A 112 1.88 -0.43 -18.27
CA ASP A 112 3.04 -0.69 -17.40
C ASP A 112 3.06 0.12 -16.09
N GLY A 113 2.46 1.31 -16.06
CA GLY A 113 2.39 2.14 -14.85
C GLY A 113 1.43 1.60 -13.78
N SER A 114 0.66 0.56 -14.11
CA SER A 114 -0.30 -0.07 -13.20
C SER A 114 0.26 -1.25 -12.41
N VAL A 115 1.53 -1.62 -12.64
CA VAL A 115 2.18 -2.74 -11.96
C VAL A 115 3.56 -2.38 -11.43
N THR A 116 4.08 -3.24 -10.57
CA THR A 116 5.49 -3.25 -10.17
C THR A 116 6.17 -4.47 -10.74
N TYR A 117 7.49 -4.38 -10.87
CA TYR A 117 8.31 -5.42 -11.45
C TYR A 117 9.33 -5.93 -10.44
N ASN A 118 9.62 -7.22 -10.53
CA ASN A 118 10.77 -7.84 -9.89
C ASN A 118 12.08 -7.35 -10.51
N GLU A 119 13.21 -7.67 -9.86
CA GLU A 119 14.54 -7.31 -10.35
C GLU A 119 14.86 -7.91 -11.72
N ASP A 120 14.28 -9.07 -12.04
CA ASP A 120 14.40 -9.73 -13.34
C ASP A 120 13.49 -9.13 -14.44
N GLY A 121 12.72 -8.09 -14.11
CA GLY A 121 11.78 -7.44 -15.02
C GLY A 121 10.45 -8.16 -15.20
N SER A 122 10.20 -9.25 -14.46
CA SER A 122 8.87 -9.89 -14.43
C SER A 122 7.87 -9.04 -13.64
N VAL A 123 6.60 -9.08 -14.04
CA VAL A 123 5.52 -8.42 -13.30
C VAL A 123 5.30 -9.11 -11.96
N ASP A 124 5.27 -8.35 -10.88
CA ASP A 124 5.21 -8.85 -9.50
C ASP A 124 3.85 -8.54 -8.84
N ASP A 125 3.50 -7.25 -8.75
CA ASP A 125 2.30 -6.78 -8.05
C ASP A 125 1.62 -5.66 -8.85
N TYR A 126 0.42 -5.26 -8.44
CA TYR A 126 -0.38 -4.25 -9.10
C TYR A 126 -0.69 -3.04 -8.20
N ASN A 127 -0.88 -1.89 -8.85
CA ASN A 127 -1.18 -0.64 -8.17
C ASN A 127 -2.69 -0.46 -7.98
N TRP A 128 -3.16 -0.77 -6.77
CA TRP A 128 -4.55 -0.60 -6.35
C TRP A 128 -5.16 0.77 -6.67
N LYS A 129 -4.36 1.85 -6.65
CA LYS A 129 -4.87 3.21 -6.93
C LYS A 129 -5.38 3.33 -8.36
N HIS A 130 -4.75 2.63 -9.30
CA HIS A 130 -5.14 2.68 -10.71
C HIS A 130 -6.42 1.85 -10.94
N ILE A 131 -6.53 0.70 -10.27
CA ILE A 131 -7.74 -0.15 -10.33
C ILE A 131 -8.94 0.59 -9.75
N ILE A 132 -8.83 1.16 -8.55
CA ILE A 132 -9.94 1.85 -7.86
C ILE A 132 -10.43 3.05 -8.67
N ALA A 133 -9.53 3.88 -9.18
CA ALA A 133 -9.92 5.05 -9.99
C ALA A 133 -10.66 4.64 -11.28
N THR A 134 -10.25 3.53 -11.89
CA THR A 134 -10.88 3.00 -13.11
C THR A 134 -12.24 2.37 -12.81
N LEU A 135 -12.37 1.65 -11.69
CA LEU A 135 -13.64 1.09 -11.23
C LEU A 135 -14.66 2.20 -10.96
N GLU A 136 -14.27 3.26 -10.25
CA GLU A 136 -15.17 4.37 -9.96
C GLU A 136 -15.62 5.10 -11.22
N ALA A 137 -14.69 5.38 -12.15
CA ALA A 137 -15.06 5.99 -13.43
C ALA A 137 -16.10 5.15 -14.20
N ARG A 138 -16.04 3.81 -14.08
CA ARG A 138 -17.05 2.93 -14.67
C ARG A 138 -18.40 3.00 -13.97
N ILE A 139 -18.41 3.01 -12.64
CA ILE A 139 -19.65 3.11 -11.85
C ILE A 139 -20.36 4.41 -12.22
N ALA A 140 -19.66 5.54 -12.22
CA ALA A 140 -20.23 6.83 -12.61
C ALA A 140 -20.81 6.84 -14.04
N ILE A 141 -20.17 6.16 -15.00
CA ILE A 141 -20.69 6.01 -16.37
C ILE A 141 -21.94 5.13 -16.42
N LEU A 142 -22.02 4.10 -15.58
CA LEU A 142 -23.20 3.22 -15.50
C LEU A 142 -24.38 3.93 -14.86
N GLU A 143 -24.16 4.64 -13.74
CA GLU A 143 -25.20 5.42 -13.07
C GLU A 143 -25.77 6.53 -13.97
N ALA A 144 -24.94 7.15 -14.82
CA ALA A 144 -25.40 8.17 -15.78
C ALA A 144 -26.25 7.60 -16.94
N ARG A 145 -26.37 6.27 -17.06
CA ARG A 145 -27.19 5.59 -18.08
C ARG A 145 -28.54 5.10 -17.54
N GLU A 146 -28.73 5.13 -16.23
CA GLU A 146 -30.02 4.87 -15.56
C GLU A 146 -30.87 6.15 -15.51
#